data_AF-A0A8S3QAF1-F1
#
_entry.id   AF-A0A8S3QAF1-F1
#
_cell.length_a   1.000
_cell.length_b   1.000
_cell.length_c   1.000
_cell.angle_alpha   90.00
_cell.angle_beta   90.00
_cell.angle_gamma   90.00
#
_symmetry.space_group_name_H-M   'P 1'
#
loop_
_entity.id
_entity.type
_entity.pdbx_description
1 polymer ?
#
loop_
_entity_poly.entity_id
_entity_poly.type
_entity_poly.pdbx_seq_one_letter_code
_entity_poly.pdbx_strand_id
1 'polypeptide(L)'
;MYTPTSQRRLRARVLVRKSKDFTANNYSWIFTESNEARHITTHRNSVDITSSTVKPEKTDGPKSVHIRILCWIMTCPNNLHLFAIHVKNTWGKRCDILLFMSSKQDKDFPAIGLDTQEGRDHLTAKAMQAWRYVYEHYRDKADWFLKADDDTYVIVENLKYLLKDYITSEPIFFGQSLVEPDIKQPFNSGGPGYVLSKEALIRLGTKGNSSEACKQDGHFEDVNVSKCLLKFGVKIGNTLDKQHRTKFHHLPIDNYLFGKYPTWYYKYNTKTPRKVTHILVN
;
A
#
# COMPACT_ATOMS: atom_id res chain seq x y z
N MET A 1 41.12 -57.13 -12.17
CA MET A 1 41.79 -55.97 -11.55
C MET A 1 40.99 -54.72 -11.88
N TYR A 2 40.18 -54.26 -10.94
CA TYR A 2 39.51 -52.96 -10.99
C TYR A 2 40.27 -52.04 -10.03
N THR A 3 40.83 -50.95 -10.54
CA THR A 3 41.39 -49.85 -9.74
C THR A 3 40.57 -48.59 -10.00
N PRO A 4 40.17 -47.83 -8.97
CA PRO A 4 39.36 -46.62 -9.14
C PRO A 4 40.24 -45.38 -9.36
N THR A 5 39.94 -44.62 -10.41
CA THR A 5 40.62 -43.37 -10.76
C THR A 5 40.11 -42.20 -9.92
N SER A 6 41.07 -41.37 -9.52
CA SER A 6 40.98 -40.26 -8.58
C SER A 6 40.22 -39.04 -9.12
N GLN A 7 39.47 -38.39 -8.22
CA GLN A 7 38.85 -37.08 -8.44
C GLN A 7 39.93 -35.99 -8.67
N ARG A 8 39.97 -35.41 -9.87
CA ARG A 8 40.62 -34.11 -10.11
C ARG A 8 39.58 -32.99 -10.02
N ARG A 9 39.69 -32.16 -8.98
CA ARG A 9 38.97 -30.89 -8.85
C ARG A 9 39.46 -29.90 -9.92
N LEU A 10 38.60 -29.57 -10.88
CA LEU A 10 38.75 -28.40 -11.73
C LEU A 10 38.53 -27.14 -10.87
N ARG A 11 39.58 -26.35 -10.65
CA ARG A 11 39.48 -24.99 -10.09
C ARG A 11 39.09 -24.03 -11.21
N ALA A 12 37.82 -23.65 -11.27
CA ALA A 12 37.38 -22.50 -12.04
C ALA A 12 37.82 -21.22 -11.30
N ARG A 13 38.80 -20.49 -11.85
CA ARG A 13 39.12 -19.13 -11.43
C ARG A 13 38.06 -18.20 -12.00
N VAL A 14 37.18 -17.67 -11.16
CA VAL A 14 36.30 -16.56 -11.52
C VAL A 14 37.12 -15.28 -11.48
N LEU A 15 37.37 -14.69 -12.66
CA LEU A 15 37.86 -13.33 -12.81
C LEU A 15 36.76 -12.37 -12.37
N VAL A 16 36.91 -11.80 -11.17
CA VAL A 16 36.04 -10.71 -10.68
C VAL A 16 36.43 -9.43 -11.42
N ARG A 17 35.72 -9.10 -12.50
CA ARG A 17 35.63 -7.72 -12.98
C ARG A 17 34.75 -6.95 -11.99
N LYS A 18 35.33 -5.95 -11.32
CA LYS A 18 34.58 -4.97 -10.52
C LYS A 18 33.70 -4.13 -11.45
N SER A 19 32.40 -4.40 -11.49
CA SER A 19 31.40 -3.43 -11.94
C SER A 19 30.78 -2.77 -10.70
N LYS A 20 30.94 -1.45 -10.60
CA LYS A 20 30.25 -0.61 -9.61
C LYS A 20 28.86 -0.31 -10.16
N ASP A 21 27.89 -1.18 -9.89
CA ASP A 21 26.47 -0.86 -10.03
C ASP A 21 25.72 -1.62 -8.93
N PHE A 22 25.30 -0.89 -7.90
CA PHE A 22 24.52 -1.43 -6.78
C PHE A 22 23.12 -0.84 -6.88
N THR A 23 22.27 -1.47 -7.71
CA THR A 23 20.85 -1.13 -7.85
C THR A 23 19.98 -2.18 -7.15
N ALA A 24 18.84 -1.72 -6.63
CA ALA A 24 17.94 -2.37 -5.69
C ALA A 24 17.14 -3.58 -6.25
N ASN A 25 17.82 -4.55 -6.87
CA ASN A 25 17.20 -5.67 -7.57
C ASN A 25 16.81 -6.89 -6.71
N ASN A 26 16.84 -6.81 -5.38
CA ASN A 26 16.72 -8.00 -4.50
C ASN A 26 15.45 -8.11 -3.64
N TYR A 27 14.36 -7.40 -3.94
CA TYR A 27 13.16 -7.38 -3.07
C TYR A 27 11.92 -8.10 -3.60
N SER A 28 12.04 -9.01 -4.57
CA SER A 28 10.94 -9.94 -4.88
C SER A 28 11.49 -11.35 -4.78
N TRP A 29 10.93 -12.17 -3.89
CA TRP A 29 10.73 -13.63 -3.92
C TRP A 29 10.73 -14.20 -2.49
N ILE A 30 9.84 -15.18 -2.26
CA ILE A 30 9.71 -16.11 -1.12
C ILE A 30 8.51 -15.80 -0.19
N PHE A 31 7.38 -16.43 -0.48
CA PHE A 31 6.47 -16.98 0.54
C PHE A 31 5.85 -18.30 0.05
N THR A 32 6.07 -19.35 0.83
CA THR A 32 5.39 -20.65 0.74
C THR A 32 4.39 -20.77 1.88
N GLU A 33 3.22 -21.32 1.55
CA GLU A 33 2.02 -21.44 2.37
C GLU A 33 2.16 -22.37 3.60
N SER A 34 1.42 -22.05 4.67
CA SER A 34 0.84 -23.07 5.54
C SER A 34 -0.49 -22.57 6.14
N ASN A 35 -1.55 -23.34 5.88
CA ASN A 35 -2.90 -23.19 6.42
C ASN A 35 -3.05 -24.01 7.71
N GLU A 36 -3.74 -23.46 8.70
CA GLU A 36 -4.67 -24.22 9.56
C GLU A 36 -5.51 -23.25 10.42
N ALA A 37 -6.84 -23.30 10.27
CA ALA A 37 -7.80 -22.57 11.10
C ALA A 37 -8.53 -23.57 12.01
N ARG A 38 -8.67 -23.24 13.30
CA ARG A 38 -9.50 -23.98 14.26
C ARG A 38 -10.65 -23.12 14.75
N HIS A 39 -11.84 -23.70 14.70
CA HIS A 39 -13.11 -23.17 15.19
C HIS A 39 -13.17 -23.14 16.72
N ILE A 40 -13.70 -22.06 17.28
CA ILE A 40 -14.12 -21.97 18.70
C ILE A 40 -15.56 -21.51 18.74
N THR A 41 -16.43 -22.36 19.30
CA THR A 41 -17.85 -22.12 19.55
C THR A 41 -18.01 -21.49 20.93
N THR A 42 -18.74 -20.37 21.05
CA THR A 42 -19.06 -19.74 22.34
C THR A 42 -20.52 -19.94 22.72
N HIS A 43 -20.74 -20.43 23.94
CA HIS A 43 -22.05 -20.55 24.57
C HIS A 43 -22.50 -19.20 25.15
N ARG A 44 -23.72 -18.78 24.81
CA ARG A 44 -24.42 -17.63 25.41
C ARG A 44 -25.19 -18.09 26.64
N ASN A 45 -24.89 -17.48 27.79
CA ASN A 45 -25.80 -17.45 28.93
C ASN A 45 -26.39 -16.05 29.06
N SER A 46 -27.71 -15.99 28.96
CA SER A 46 -28.56 -14.82 29.15
C SER A 46 -28.83 -14.60 30.65
N VAL A 47 -28.66 -13.37 31.12
CA VAL A 47 -29.10 -12.91 32.43
C VAL A 47 -30.00 -11.70 32.20
N ASP A 48 -31.26 -11.84 32.59
CA ASP A 48 -32.26 -10.78 32.61
C ASP A 48 -32.02 -9.84 33.80
N ILE A 49 -31.92 -8.53 33.52
CA ILE A 49 -31.99 -7.48 34.54
C ILE A 49 -33.00 -6.44 34.05
N THR A 50 -34.17 -6.45 34.68
CA THR A 50 -35.17 -5.39 34.60
C THR A 50 -34.70 -4.13 35.31
N SER A 51 -34.75 -2.98 34.65
CA SER A 51 -34.74 -1.67 35.32
C SER A 51 -35.37 -0.60 34.43
N SER A 52 -36.54 -0.15 34.89
CA SER A 52 -37.05 1.24 34.92
C SER A 52 -36.62 2.21 33.81
N THR A 53 -37.62 2.62 33.03
CA THR A 53 -37.58 3.65 32.00
C THR A 53 -37.23 5.04 32.55
N VAL A 54 -35.99 5.48 32.33
CA VAL A 54 -35.65 6.91 32.22
C VAL A 54 -35.52 7.20 30.73
N LYS A 55 -36.36 8.11 30.20
CA LYS A 55 -36.23 8.55 28.80
C LYS A 55 -34.90 9.30 28.64
N PRO A 56 -33.97 8.84 27.79
CA PRO A 56 -32.75 9.59 27.57
C PRO A 56 -33.08 10.81 26.73
N GLU A 57 -32.71 11.96 27.26
CA GLU A 57 -32.58 13.22 26.55
C GLU A 57 -31.73 12.99 25.29
N LYS A 58 -32.22 13.42 24.13
CA LYS A 58 -31.50 13.34 22.85
C LYS A 58 -30.28 14.25 22.92
N THR A 59 -29.18 13.73 23.43
CA THR A 59 -27.86 14.24 23.06
C THR A 59 -27.62 13.76 21.64
N ASP A 60 -27.55 14.70 20.70
CA ASP A 60 -27.00 14.42 19.37
C ASP A 60 -25.55 13.99 19.59
N GLY A 61 -25.34 12.69 19.74
CA GLY A 61 -24.02 12.09 19.72
C GLY A 61 -23.29 12.49 18.44
N PRO A 62 -21.95 12.44 18.41
CA PRO A 62 -21.20 12.79 17.21
C PRO A 62 -21.74 11.96 16.05
N LYS A 63 -22.32 12.64 15.03
CA LYS A 63 -22.80 12.01 13.80
C LYS A 63 -21.71 11.06 13.33
N SER A 64 -22.03 9.77 13.19
CA SER A 64 -21.08 8.78 12.70
C SER A 64 -20.59 9.26 11.33
N VAL A 65 -19.35 9.76 11.27
CA VAL A 65 -18.76 10.23 10.02
C VAL A 65 -18.53 9.01 9.16
N HIS A 66 -19.43 8.79 8.19
CA HIS A 66 -19.27 7.73 7.22
C HIS A 66 -18.18 8.14 6.24
N ILE A 67 -17.02 7.52 6.34
CA ILE A 67 -15.86 7.78 5.49
C ILE A 67 -16.01 6.99 4.20
N ARG A 68 -16.10 7.70 3.06
CA ARG A 68 -16.16 7.09 1.73
C ARG A 68 -14.75 6.98 1.15
N ILE A 69 -14.31 5.77 0.84
CA ILE A 69 -13.01 5.48 0.28
C ILE A 69 -13.13 4.85 -1.12
N LEU A 70 -12.42 5.43 -2.07
CA LEU A 70 -12.15 4.83 -3.36
C LEU A 70 -10.81 4.10 -3.29
N CYS A 71 -10.79 2.85 -3.72
CA CYS A 71 -9.59 2.05 -3.90
C CYS A 71 -9.39 1.79 -5.38
N TRP A 72 -8.23 2.17 -5.92
CA TRP A 72 -7.83 1.75 -7.26
C TRP A 72 -6.62 0.84 -7.16
N ILE A 73 -6.70 -0.28 -7.88
CA ILE A 73 -5.71 -1.35 -7.85
C ILE A 73 -4.87 -1.28 -9.11
N MET A 74 -3.57 -1.07 -8.96
CA MET A 74 -2.64 -1.16 -10.07
C MET A 74 -2.44 -2.63 -10.44
N THR A 75 -2.62 -2.97 -11.71
CA THR A 75 -2.43 -4.33 -12.21
C THR A 75 -2.01 -4.31 -13.69
N CYS A 76 -1.92 -5.47 -14.30
CA CYS A 76 -1.64 -5.66 -15.73
C CYS A 76 -2.54 -6.77 -16.30
N PRO A 77 -2.71 -6.86 -17.63
CA PRO A 77 -3.59 -7.84 -18.25
C PRO A 77 -3.32 -9.28 -17.78
N ASN A 78 -2.04 -9.65 -17.63
CA ASN A 78 -1.66 -11.00 -17.21
C ASN A 78 -1.97 -11.30 -15.73
N ASN A 79 -2.12 -10.27 -14.90
CA ASN A 79 -2.35 -10.41 -13.47
C ASN A 79 -3.83 -10.37 -13.07
N LEU A 80 -4.74 -9.97 -13.97
CA LEU A 80 -6.15 -9.77 -13.65
C LEU A 80 -6.78 -10.99 -12.97
N HIS A 81 -6.66 -12.15 -13.61
CA HIS A 81 -7.25 -13.40 -13.12
C HIS A 81 -6.35 -14.20 -12.17
N LEU A 82 -5.10 -13.76 -11.96
CA LEU A 82 -4.13 -14.45 -11.10
C LEU A 82 -3.97 -13.77 -9.73
N PHE A 83 -3.98 -12.44 -9.70
CA PHE A 83 -3.71 -11.65 -8.50
C PHE A 83 -4.87 -10.72 -8.17
N ALA A 84 -5.27 -9.86 -9.12
CA ALA A 84 -6.31 -8.86 -8.87
C ALA A 84 -7.68 -9.48 -8.52
N ILE A 85 -7.96 -10.69 -9.01
CA ILE A 85 -9.15 -11.46 -8.65
C ILE A 85 -9.28 -11.70 -7.14
N HIS A 86 -8.17 -11.87 -6.43
CA HIS A 86 -8.16 -12.05 -4.99
C HIS A 86 -8.56 -10.77 -4.27
N VAL A 87 -8.05 -9.61 -4.72
CA VAL A 87 -8.50 -8.30 -4.22
C VAL A 87 -10.00 -8.12 -4.45
N LYS A 88 -10.49 -8.39 -5.67
CA LYS A 88 -11.91 -8.32 -6.05
C LYS A 88 -12.80 -9.20 -5.15
N ASN A 89 -12.32 -10.39 -4.81
CA ASN A 89 -13.11 -11.37 -4.08
C ASN A 89 -12.99 -11.25 -2.55
N THR A 90 -12.01 -10.49 -2.04
CA THR A 90 -11.73 -10.35 -0.61
C THR A 90 -11.89 -8.90 -0.12
N TRP A 91 -10.80 -8.24 0.28
CA TRP A 91 -10.81 -6.95 0.98
C TRP A 91 -11.31 -5.80 0.12
N GLY A 92 -11.19 -5.88 -1.21
CA GLY A 92 -11.66 -4.84 -2.13
C GLY A 92 -13.16 -4.57 -2.02
N LYS A 93 -13.96 -5.57 -1.61
CA LYS A 93 -15.40 -5.44 -1.36
C LYS A 93 -15.75 -4.47 -0.23
N ARG A 94 -14.78 -4.12 0.62
CA ARG A 94 -14.96 -3.19 1.74
C ARG A 94 -14.68 -1.73 1.36
N CYS A 95 -14.16 -1.49 0.15
CA CYS A 95 -14.06 -0.15 -0.42
C CYS A 95 -15.45 0.31 -0.90
N ASP A 96 -15.75 1.61 -0.78
CA ASP A 96 -17.03 2.16 -1.26
C ASP A 96 -17.04 2.23 -2.80
N ILE A 97 -15.86 2.41 -3.40
CA ILE A 97 -15.63 2.31 -4.85
C ILE A 97 -14.35 1.51 -5.07
N LEU A 98 -14.40 0.47 -5.90
CA LEU A 98 -13.25 -0.36 -6.27
C LEU A 98 -13.03 -0.29 -7.77
N LEU A 99 -11.83 0.13 -8.18
CA LEU A 99 -11.40 0.22 -9.57
C LEU A 99 -10.17 -0.67 -9.80
N PHE A 100 -10.10 -1.29 -10.97
CA PHE A 100 -8.90 -2.02 -11.42
C PHE A 100 -8.31 -1.27 -12.60
N MET A 101 -7.04 -0.89 -12.50
CA MET A 101 -6.33 -0.05 -13.46
C MET A 101 -5.25 -0.88 -14.16
N SER A 102 -5.40 -1.08 -15.46
CA SER A 102 -4.53 -1.91 -16.31
C SER A 102 -4.05 -1.11 -17.52
N SER A 103 -2.99 -1.55 -18.21
CA SER A 103 -2.62 -0.94 -19.50
C SER A 103 -3.72 -1.06 -20.55
N LYS A 104 -4.47 -2.16 -20.53
CA LYS A 104 -5.52 -2.47 -21.49
C LYS A 104 -6.84 -2.69 -20.76
N GLN A 105 -7.92 -2.27 -21.41
CA GLN A 105 -9.25 -2.56 -20.95
C GLN A 105 -9.52 -4.05 -21.04
N ASP A 106 -10.17 -4.58 -20.00
CA ASP A 106 -10.74 -5.92 -19.99
C ASP A 106 -12.18 -5.80 -19.48
N LYS A 107 -13.14 -6.32 -20.25
CA LYS A 107 -14.57 -6.24 -19.91
C LYS A 107 -15.02 -7.41 -19.05
N ASP A 108 -14.34 -8.54 -19.13
CA ASP A 108 -14.66 -9.75 -18.38
C ASP A 108 -14.13 -9.63 -16.94
N PHE A 109 -12.96 -9.02 -16.80
CA PHE A 109 -12.45 -8.49 -15.55
C PHE A 109 -12.45 -6.97 -15.65
N PRO A 110 -13.54 -6.26 -15.24
CA PRO A 110 -13.87 -4.86 -15.59
C PRO A 110 -12.78 -3.84 -15.20
N ALA A 111 -11.66 -3.92 -15.91
CA ALA A 111 -10.44 -3.18 -15.71
C ALA A 111 -10.45 -2.02 -16.68
N ILE A 112 -10.14 -0.85 -16.15
CA ILE A 112 -10.01 0.38 -16.92
C ILE A 112 -8.65 0.32 -17.63
N GLY A 113 -8.69 0.44 -18.95
CA GLY A 113 -7.49 0.58 -19.77
C GLY A 113 -6.96 2.01 -19.68
N LEU A 114 -5.68 2.15 -19.34
CA LEU A 114 -5.00 3.44 -19.22
C LEU A 114 -4.17 3.80 -20.46
N ASP A 115 -4.14 2.93 -21.46
CA ASP A 115 -3.36 3.10 -22.69
C ASP A 115 -1.86 3.37 -22.45
N THR A 116 -1.31 2.71 -21.43
CA THR A 116 0.12 2.78 -21.07
C THR A 116 0.85 1.51 -21.49
N GLN A 117 2.19 1.58 -21.56
CA GLN A 117 3.01 0.39 -21.72
C GLN A 117 3.04 -0.45 -20.43
N GLU A 118 3.37 -1.73 -20.57
CA GLU A 118 3.58 -2.65 -19.45
C GLU A 118 5.05 -2.76 -19.06
N GLY A 119 5.27 -3.19 -17.82
CA GLY A 119 6.61 -3.37 -17.27
C GLY A 119 6.97 -2.31 -16.24
N ARG A 120 8.00 -2.62 -15.45
CA ARG A 120 8.39 -1.80 -14.29
C ARG A 120 8.78 -0.39 -14.69
N ASP A 121 9.38 -0.21 -15.86
CA ASP A 121 9.84 1.11 -16.32
C ASP A 121 8.70 2.07 -16.68
N HIS A 122 7.46 1.57 -16.74
CA HIS A 122 6.26 2.34 -17.08
C HIS A 122 5.27 2.53 -15.92
N LEU A 123 5.68 2.18 -14.69
CA LEU A 123 4.80 2.28 -13.51
C LEU A 123 4.37 3.72 -13.23
N THR A 124 5.27 4.69 -13.41
CA THR A 124 4.93 6.11 -13.20
C THR A 124 3.85 6.56 -14.19
N ALA A 125 3.95 6.20 -15.48
CA ALA A 125 2.91 6.54 -16.45
C ALA A 125 1.56 5.92 -16.07
N LYS A 126 1.57 4.64 -15.67
CA LYS A 126 0.35 3.95 -15.23
C LYS A 126 -0.29 4.64 -14.03
N ALA A 127 0.48 5.01 -13.00
CA ALA A 127 -0.06 5.73 -11.85
C ALA A 127 -0.55 7.14 -12.20
N MET A 128 0.18 7.91 -13.00
CA MET A 128 -0.24 9.26 -13.38
C MET A 128 -1.54 9.24 -14.18
N GLN A 129 -1.71 8.28 -15.09
CA GLN A 129 -2.97 8.08 -15.82
C GLN A 129 -4.09 7.59 -14.90
N ALA A 130 -3.83 6.66 -13.98
CA ALA A 130 -4.81 6.22 -12.98
C ALA A 130 -5.30 7.39 -12.11
N TRP A 131 -4.37 8.20 -11.59
CA TRP A 131 -4.71 9.36 -10.76
C TRP A 131 -5.50 10.41 -11.53
N ARG A 132 -5.14 10.65 -12.79
CA ARG A 132 -5.91 11.52 -13.69
C ARG A 132 -7.34 11.01 -13.88
N TYR A 133 -7.50 9.72 -14.19
CA TYR A 133 -8.81 9.10 -14.35
C TYR A 133 -9.65 9.22 -13.07
N VAL A 134 -9.08 8.93 -11.90
CA VAL A 134 -9.76 9.08 -10.61
C VAL A 134 -10.17 10.54 -10.36
N TYR A 135 -9.29 11.49 -10.66
CA TYR A 135 -9.60 12.92 -10.54
C TYR A 135 -10.73 13.37 -11.48
N GLU A 136 -10.72 12.94 -12.74
CA GLU A 136 -11.70 13.34 -13.73
C GLU A 136 -13.09 12.75 -13.46
N HIS A 137 -13.16 11.49 -13.00
CA HIS A 137 -14.42 10.74 -12.91
C HIS A 137 -14.96 10.52 -11.48
N TYR A 138 -14.11 10.64 -10.45
CA TYR A 138 -14.44 10.20 -9.08
C TYR A 138 -14.07 11.18 -7.96
N ARG A 139 -13.42 12.32 -8.23
CA ARG A 139 -13.00 13.28 -7.19
C ARG A 139 -14.12 13.73 -6.23
N ASP A 140 -15.37 13.72 -6.68
CA ASP A 140 -16.54 14.11 -5.87
C ASP A 140 -17.36 12.92 -5.33
N LYS A 141 -16.96 11.69 -5.67
CA LYS A 141 -17.65 10.45 -5.30
C LYS A 141 -17.07 9.76 -4.06
N ALA A 142 -15.88 10.17 -3.60
CA ALA A 142 -15.25 9.67 -2.40
C ALA A 142 -14.54 10.80 -1.63
N ASP A 143 -14.18 10.52 -0.38
CA ASP A 143 -13.49 11.44 0.53
C ASP A 143 -11.97 11.16 0.56
N TRP A 144 -11.60 9.90 0.37
CA TRP A 144 -10.23 9.39 0.38
C TRP A 144 -9.98 8.46 -0.80
N PHE A 145 -8.74 8.47 -1.30
CA PHE A 145 -8.36 7.75 -2.52
C PHE A 145 -7.10 6.92 -2.28
N LEU A 146 -7.27 5.60 -2.20
CA LEU A 146 -6.20 4.63 -2.00
C LEU A 146 -5.70 4.11 -3.35
N LYS A 147 -4.37 4.14 -3.54
CA LYS A 147 -3.64 3.29 -4.48
C LYS A 147 -3.16 2.05 -3.76
N ALA A 148 -3.38 0.88 -4.33
CA ALA A 148 -2.77 -0.37 -3.89
C ALA A 148 -2.32 -1.21 -5.10
N ASP A 149 -1.40 -2.16 -4.88
CA ASP A 149 -1.00 -3.13 -5.90
C ASP A 149 -1.87 -4.40 -5.81
N ASP A 150 -1.88 -5.22 -6.85
CA ASP A 150 -2.68 -6.45 -6.93
C ASP A 150 -2.19 -7.58 -5.99
N ASP A 151 -1.03 -7.40 -5.36
CA ASP A 151 -0.45 -8.24 -4.31
C ASP A 151 -0.53 -7.61 -2.91
N THR A 152 -1.25 -6.49 -2.75
CA THR A 152 -1.43 -5.80 -1.46
C THR A 152 -2.67 -6.30 -0.72
N TYR A 153 -2.59 -6.40 0.61
CA TYR A 153 -3.76 -6.65 1.47
C TYR A 153 -4.04 -5.45 2.39
N VAL A 154 -5.29 -4.99 2.41
CA VAL A 154 -5.71 -3.82 3.21
C VAL A 154 -6.87 -4.17 4.12
N ILE A 155 -6.72 -3.91 5.43
CA ILE A 155 -7.83 -3.92 6.38
C ILE A 155 -8.52 -2.55 6.29
N VAL A 156 -9.54 -2.45 5.43
CA VAL A 156 -10.18 -1.17 5.09
C VAL A 156 -10.78 -0.48 6.32
N GLU A 157 -11.28 -1.22 7.29
CA GLU A 157 -11.77 -0.69 8.57
C GLU A 157 -10.67 0.01 9.38
N ASN A 158 -9.47 -0.59 9.44
CA ASN A 158 -8.31 0.02 10.10
C ASN A 158 -7.85 1.27 9.37
N LEU A 159 -7.94 1.26 8.03
CA LEU A 159 -7.64 2.42 7.23
C LEU A 159 -8.66 3.54 7.49
N LYS A 160 -9.97 3.27 7.43
CA LYS A 160 -11.01 4.25 7.77
C LYS A 160 -10.83 4.76 9.21
N TYR A 161 -10.47 3.89 10.15
CA TYR A 161 -10.18 4.29 11.53
C TYR A 161 -9.00 5.26 11.65
N LEU A 162 -7.95 5.10 10.83
CA LEU A 162 -6.86 6.09 10.75
C LEU A 162 -7.36 7.43 10.18
N LEU A 163 -8.15 7.37 9.12
CA LEU A 163 -8.55 8.54 8.34
C LEU A 163 -9.61 9.41 9.05
N LYS A 164 -10.37 8.85 10.00
CA LYS A 164 -11.43 9.56 10.72
C LYS A 164 -10.96 10.79 11.49
N ASP A 165 -9.68 10.83 11.84
CA ASP A 165 -9.07 11.90 12.62
C ASP A 165 -8.50 13.03 11.73
N TYR A 166 -8.72 12.96 10.40
CA TYR A 166 -8.17 13.90 9.43
C TYR A 166 -9.25 14.57 8.57
N ILE A 167 -8.94 15.79 8.13
CA ILE A 167 -9.83 16.59 7.29
C ILE A 167 -9.47 16.38 5.82
N THR A 168 -10.46 16.07 4.99
CA THR A 168 -10.27 15.71 3.57
C THR A 168 -9.90 16.89 2.68
N SER A 169 -10.20 18.12 3.12
CA SER A 169 -9.80 19.38 2.46
C SER A 169 -8.38 19.82 2.79
N GLU A 170 -7.69 19.15 3.72
CA GLU A 170 -6.26 19.40 3.93
C GLU A 170 -5.43 18.65 2.90
N PRO A 171 -4.37 19.26 2.34
CA PRO A 171 -3.51 18.60 1.38
C PRO A 171 -2.57 17.62 2.11
N ILE A 172 -3.08 16.42 2.38
CA ILE A 172 -2.35 15.37 3.11
C ILE A 172 -2.42 14.02 2.37
N PHE A 173 -1.37 13.22 2.51
CA PHE A 173 -1.35 11.83 2.05
C PHE A 173 -0.63 10.90 3.02
N PHE A 174 -1.07 9.64 3.06
CA PHE A 174 -0.64 8.64 4.04
C PHE A 174 -0.02 7.44 3.34
N GLY A 175 0.97 6.82 4.00
CA GLY A 175 1.60 5.60 3.54
C GLY A 175 2.76 5.21 4.44
N GLN A 176 3.62 4.33 3.92
CA GLN A 176 4.88 3.98 4.56
C GLN A 176 5.97 4.93 4.12
N SER A 177 6.22 5.95 4.94
CA SER A 177 7.13 7.05 4.62
C SER A 177 8.61 6.66 4.79
N LEU A 178 9.35 6.69 3.69
CA LEU A 178 10.80 6.45 3.58
C LEU A 178 11.51 7.70 3.08
N VAL A 179 12.84 7.75 3.22
CA VAL A 179 13.70 8.82 2.70
C VAL A 179 14.46 8.28 1.51
N GLU A 180 14.34 8.97 0.38
CA GLU A 180 15.10 8.64 -0.82
C GLU A 180 16.61 8.93 -0.56
N PRO A 181 17.51 7.96 -0.83
CA PRO A 181 18.92 8.07 -0.43
C PRO A 181 19.70 9.22 -1.07
N ASP A 182 19.44 9.58 -2.32
CA ASP A 182 20.25 10.48 -3.11
C ASP A 182 19.83 11.95 -2.95
N ILE A 183 18.52 12.22 -2.93
CA ILE A 183 17.93 13.56 -2.82
C ILE A 183 17.40 13.88 -1.41
N LYS A 184 17.46 12.93 -0.47
CA LYS A 184 17.06 13.09 0.94
C LYS A 184 15.62 13.58 1.15
N GLN A 185 14.75 13.34 0.16
CA GLN A 185 13.35 13.73 0.21
C GLN A 185 12.50 12.55 0.70
N PRO A 186 11.49 12.78 1.57
CA PRO A 186 10.59 11.71 1.97
C PRO A 186 9.63 11.33 0.85
N PHE A 187 9.22 10.07 0.81
CA PHE A 187 8.19 9.55 -0.10
C PHE A 187 7.41 8.44 0.60
N ASN A 188 6.16 8.22 0.20
CA ASN A 188 5.42 7.03 0.65
C ASN A 188 5.69 5.88 -0.31
N SER A 189 6.18 4.74 0.20
CA SER A 189 6.46 3.55 -0.60
C SER A 189 5.20 2.99 -1.27
N GLY A 190 5.34 2.49 -2.50
CA GLY A 190 4.23 2.01 -3.32
C GLY A 190 3.57 0.72 -2.85
N GLY A 191 4.36 -0.25 -2.37
CA GLY A 191 3.91 -1.61 -2.06
C GLY A 191 2.79 -1.69 -0.99
N PRO A 192 2.90 -1.01 0.17
CA PRO A 192 1.80 -0.98 1.16
C PRO A 192 0.56 -0.22 0.70
N GLY A 193 0.62 0.39 -0.48
CA GLY A 193 -0.28 1.42 -0.92
C GLY A 193 -0.06 2.77 -0.22
N TYR A 194 -0.69 3.79 -0.80
CA TYR A 194 -0.74 5.13 -0.23
C TYR A 194 -2.09 5.78 -0.51
N VAL A 195 -2.50 6.68 0.37
CA VAL A 195 -3.85 7.26 0.40
C VAL A 195 -3.78 8.77 0.29
N LEU A 196 -4.46 9.33 -0.70
CA LEU A 196 -4.62 10.77 -0.88
C LEU A 196 -5.91 11.25 -0.21
N SER A 197 -5.83 12.40 0.46
CA SER A 197 -6.99 13.24 0.74
C SER A 197 -7.62 13.75 -0.55
N LYS A 198 -8.88 14.21 -0.47
CA LYS A 198 -9.56 14.85 -1.60
C LYS A 198 -8.78 16.06 -2.12
N GLU A 199 -8.26 16.92 -1.25
CA GLU A 199 -7.45 18.07 -1.66
C GLU A 199 -6.13 17.65 -2.33
N ALA A 200 -5.45 16.61 -1.82
CA ALA A 200 -4.25 16.09 -2.47
C ALA A 200 -4.52 15.56 -3.89
N LEU A 201 -5.62 14.82 -4.08
CA LEU A 201 -6.05 14.37 -5.41
C LEU A 201 -6.33 15.56 -6.34
N ILE A 202 -7.02 16.59 -5.87
CA ILE A 202 -7.32 17.78 -6.68
C ILE A 202 -6.03 18.46 -7.14
N ARG A 203 -5.05 18.63 -6.24
CA ARG A 203 -3.76 19.24 -6.60
C ARG A 203 -2.98 18.39 -7.61
N LEU A 204 -2.94 17.07 -7.40
CA LEU A 204 -2.28 16.17 -8.34
C LEU A 204 -2.96 16.17 -9.71
N GLY A 205 -4.29 16.08 -9.76
CA GLY A 205 -5.06 16.08 -11.01
C GLY A 205 -4.99 17.40 -11.79
N THR A 206 -4.96 18.54 -11.09
CA THR A 206 -4.89 19.87 -11.74
C THR A 206 -3.49 20.26 -12.21
N LYS A 207 -2.44 19.85 -11.50
CA LYS A 207 -1.06 20.31 -11.77
C LYS A 207 -0.13 19.20 -12.27
N GLY A 208 -0.49 17.94 -12.06
CA GLY A 208 0.37 16.78 -12.31
C GLY A 208 0.53 16.39 -13.77
N ASN A 209 -0.31 16.88 -14.68
CA ASN A 209 -0.23 16.55 -16.11
C ASN A 209 0.89 17.31 -16.86
N SER A 210 1.50 18.32 -16.23
CA SER A 210 2.64 19.03 -16.81
C SER A 210 3.93 18.22 -16.60
N SER A 211 4.68 17.97 -17.68
CA SER A 211 6.00 17.32 -17.64
C SER A 211 7.05 18.17 -16.92
N GLU A 212 6.87 19.50 -16.89
CA GLU A 212 7.72 20.42 -16.11
C GLU A 212 7.43 20.32 -14.60
N ALA A 213 6.18 20.03 -14.27
CA ALA A 213 5.75 19.86 -12.89
C ALA A 213 6.15 18.49 -12.36
N CYS A 214 5.88 17.45 -13.15
CA CYS A 214 5.87 16.05 -12.75
C CYS A 214 6.49 15.14 -13.80
N LYS A 215 7.23 14.12 -13.33
CA LYS A 215 7.70 13.05 -14.20
C LYS A 215 6.50 12.21 -14.65
N GLN A 216 6.31 12.12 -15.96
CA GLN A 216 5.14 11.45 -16.56
C GLN A 216 5.35 9.95 -16.76
N ASP A 217 6.60 9.47 -16.78
CA ASP A 217 6.90 8.05 -16.94
C ASP A 217 8.20 7.65 -16.25
N GLY A 218 8.37 6.37 -15.91
CA GLY A 218 9.56 5.83 -15.27
C GLY A 218 9.30 4.76 -14.22
N HIS A 219 10.40 4.18 -13.75
CA HIS A 219 10.42 3.02 -12.85
C HIS A 219 9.89 3.31 -11.43
N PHE A 220 10.36 4.39 -10.82
CA PHE A 220 10.11 4.71 -9.41
C PHE A 220 8.83 5.52 -9.22
N GLU A 221 7.68 4.87 -9.47
CA GLU A 221 6.36 5.50 -9.39
C GLU A 221 6.13 6.23 -8.07
N ASP A 222 6.32 5.54 -6.95
CA ASP A 222 6.05 6.03 -5.61
C ASP A 222 6.88 7.27 -5.23
N VAL A 223 8.16 7.27 -5.63
CA VAL A 223 9.07 8.42 -5.51
C VAL A 223 8.61 9.57 -6.40
N ASN A 224 8.25 9.30 -7.66
CA ASN A 224 7.86 10.32 -8.63
C ASN A 224 6.52 10.98 -8.27
N VAL A 225 5.52 10.20 -7.86
CA VAL A 225 4.23 10.72 -7.39
C VAL A 225 4.40 11.49 -6.08
N SER A 226 5.20 11.00 -5.13
CA SER A 226 5.48 11.72 -3.88
C SER A 226 6.18 13.06 -4.14
N LYS A 227 7.16 13.10 -5.05
CA LYS A 227 7.83 14.35 -5.48
C LYS A 227 6.83 15.39 -5.96
N CYS A 228 5.88 14.98 -6.79
CA CYS A 228 4.80 15.84 -7.29
C CYS A 228 3.91 16.37 -6.17
N LEU A 229 3.41 15.48 -5.32
CA LEU A 229 2.54 15.83 -4.20
C LEU A 229 3.23 16.84 -3.28
N LEU A 230 4.49 16.59 -2.90
CA LEU A 230 5.28 17.50 -2.08
C LEU A 230 5.50 18.86 -2.77
N LYS A 231 5.83 18.87 -4.07
CA LYS A 231 5.97 20.10 -4.87
C LYS A 231 4.67 20.92 -4.89
N PHE A 232 3.51 20.27 -4.80
CA PHE A 232 2.21 20.92 -4.73
C PHE A 232 1.75 21.23 -3.29
N GLY A 233 2.65 21.14 -2.31
CA GLY A 233 2.38 21.48 -0.91
C GLY A 233 1.51 20.45 -0.19
N VAL A 234 1.44 19.21 -0.69
CA VAL A 234 0.81 18.09 0.00
C VAL A 234 1.76 17.53 1.04
N LYS A 235 1.29 17.33 2.28
CA LYS A 235 2.10 16.89 3.42
C LYS A 235 1.97 15.38 3.63
N ILE A 236 3.04 14.73 4.06
CA ILE A 236 2.99 13.33 4.51
C ILE A 236 2.36 13.28 5.91
N GLY A 237 1.30 12.50 6.04
CA GLY A 237 0.56 12.34 7.29
C GLY A 237 1.16 11.34 8.27
N ASN A 238 0.69 11.37 9.52
CA ASN A 238 1.18 10.46 10.55
C ASN A 238 0.47 9.09 10.50
N THR A 239 1.20 8.07 10.06
CA THR A 239 0.70 6.69 10.00
C THR A 239 1.09 5.81 11.19
N LEU A 240 1.62 6.38 12.27
CA LEU A 240 1.94 5.61 13.48
C LEU A 240 0.72 5.46 14.39
N ASP A 241 0.60 4.32 15.08
CA ASP A 241 -0.38 4.15 16.16
C ASP A 241 0.07 4.84 17.47
N LYS A 242 -0.74 4.73 18.52
CA LYS A 242 -0.47 5.31 19.84
C LYS A 242 0.80 4.76 20.51
N GLN A 243 1.28 3.60 20.07
CA GLN A 243 2.51 2.96 20.53
C GLN A 243 3.70 3.23 19.60
N HIS A 244 3.55 4.15 18.64
CA HIS A 244 4.54 4.48 17.61
C HIS A 244 4.91 3.32 16.67
N ARG A 245 3.96 2.42 16.39
CA ARG A 245 4.11 1.32 15.43
C ARG A 245 3.53 1.71 14.08
N THR A 246 4.12 1.23 12.99
CA THR A 246 3.62 1.53 11.64
C THR A 246 2.27 0.85 11.39
N LYS A 247 1.41 1.52 10.63
CA LYS A 247 0.14 0.97 10.13
C LYS A 247 0.21 0.56 8.64
N PHE A 248 1.33 0.86 7.97
CA PHE A 248 1.59 0.51 6.58
C PHE A 248 2.85 -0.36 6.52
N HIS A 249 2.72 -1.56 5.96
CA HIS A 249 3.72 -2.63 6.09
C HIS A 249 4.24 -3.00 4.70
N HIS A 250 5.51 -2.70 4.39
CA HIS A 250 6.12 -3.05 3.09
C HIS A 250 7.05 -4.27 3.18
N LEU A 251 7.29 -4.77 4.39
CA LEU A 251 8.12 -5.95 4.59
C LEU A 251 7.24 -7.21 4.65
N PRO A 252 7.83 -8.36 4.37
CA PRO A 252 7.32 -9.67 4.77
C PRO A 252 6.80 -9.69 6.22
N ILE A 253 5.69 -10.40 6.47
CA ILE A 253 5.01 -10.42 7.79
C ILE A 253 5.92 -10.93 8.91
N ASP A 254 6.82 -11.85 8.60
CA ASP A 254 7.82 -12.41 9.51
C ASP A 254 8.79 -11.34 10.04
N ASN A 255 9.15 -10.32 9.24
CA ASN A 255 9.96 -9.20 9.73
C ASN A 255 9.26 -8.47 10.88
N TYR A 256 7.94 -8.27 10.78
CA TYR A 256 7.14 -7.60 11.81
C TYR A 256 6.85 -8.51 13.02
N LEU A 257 6.55 -9.78 12.79
CA LEU A 257 6.29 -10.76 13.86
C LEU A 257 7.52 -11.00 14.73
N PHE A 258 8.69 -11.16 14.12
CA PHE A 258 9.94 -11.43 14.85
C PHE A 258 10.71 -10.15 15.23
N GLY A 259 10.30 -8.99 14.70
CA GLY A 259 11.01 -7.72 14.88
C GLY A 259 12.42 -7.74 14.27
N LYS A 260 12.60 -8.49 13.19
CA LYS A 260 13.88 -8.63 12.47
C LYS A 260 13.83 -7.76 11.22
N TYR A 261 14.16 -6.49 11.35
CA TYR A 261 14.15 -5.58 10.22
C TYR A 261 15.51 -5.51 9.51
N PRO A 262 15.54 -5.39 8.18
CA PRO A 262 16.80 -5.22 7.46
C PRO A 262 17.43 -3.85 7.80
N THR A 263 18.76 -3.77 7.75
CA THR A 263 19.52 -2.58 8.17
C THR A 263 19.13 -1.31 7.41
N TRP A 264 18.83 -1.43 6.11
CA TRP A 264 18.37 -0.32 5.29
C TRP A 264 17.05 0.26 5.79
N TYR A 265 16.15 -0.54 6.37
CA TYR A 265 14.86 -0.06 6.84
C TYR A 265 15.03 0.91 8.02
N TYR A 266 15.96 0.62 8.93
CA TYR A 266 16.32 1.57 10.00
C TYR A 266 16.94 2.86 9.47
N LYS A 267 17.70 2.79 8.39
CA LYS A 267 18.40 3.93 7.80
C LYS A 267 17.47 4.87 7.03
N TYR A 268 16.51 4.31 6.30
CA TYR A 268 15.69 5.06 5.35
C TYR A 268 14.26 5.29 5.84
N ASN A 269 13.81 4.66 6.92
CA ASN A 269 12.50 5.00 7.47
C ASN A 269 12.53 6.41 8.08
N THR A 270 11.56 7.25 7.69
CA THR A 270 11.40 8.59 8.26
C THR A 270 11.08 8.57 9.76
N LYS A 271 10.62 7.43 10.28
CA LYS A 271 10.31 7.21 11.70
C LYS A 271 10.96 5.92 12.17
N THR A 272 11.63 5.95 13.31
CA THR A 272 12.31 4.76 13.86
C THR A 272 11.29 3.64 14.13
N PRO A 273 11.41 2.47 13.48
CA PRO A 273 10.51 1.35 13.71
C PRO A 273 10.59 0.89 15.17
N ARG A 274 9.44 0.74 15.84
CA ARG A 274 9.38 0.13 17.18
C ARG A 274 8.94 -1.33 17.11
N LYS A 275 9.61 -2.18 17.88
CA LYS A 275 9.25 -3.60 18.02
C LYS A 275 7.99 -3.74 18.87
N VAL A 276 7.13 -4.70 18.53
CA VAL A 276 6.05 -5.13 19.43
C VAL A 276 6.70 -5.91 20.59
N THR A 277 6.69 -5.32 21.79
CA THR A 277 7.24 -5.97 22.99
C THR A 277 6.21 -6.78 23.76
N HIS A 278 4.91 -6.51 23.54
CA HIS A 278 3.81 -7.23 24.16
C HIS A 278 2.69 -7.45 23.12
N ILE A 279 2.36 -8.71 22.86
CA ILE A 279 1.09 -9.08 22.23
C ILE A 279 0.12 -9.17 23.41
N LEU A 280 -0.82 -8.23 23.51
CA LEU A 280 -1.92 -8.36 24.46
C LEU A 280 -2.81 -9.49 23.95
N VAL A 281 -2.59 -10.69 24.50
CA VAL A 281 -3.55 -11.79 24.40
C VAL A 281 -4.58 -11.48 25.49
N ASN A 282 -5.65 -10.80 25.12
CA ASN A 282 -6.85 -10.69 25.95
C ASN A 282 -7.78 -11.87 25.64
#